data_AF-A0A3D1LZZ0-F1
#
_entry.id   AF-A0A3D1LZZ0-F1
#
_cell.length_a   1.000
_cell.length_b   1.000
_cell.length_c   1.000
_cell.angle_alpha   90.00
_cell.angle_beta   90.00
_cell.angle_gamma   90.00
#
_symmetry.space_group_name_H-M   'P 1'
#
loop_
_entity.id
_entity.type
_entity.pdbx_description
1 polymer ?
#
loop_
_entity_poly.entity_id
_entity_poly.type
_entity_poly.pdbx_seq_one_letter_code
_entity_poly.pdbx_strand_id
1 'polypeptide(L)'
;MEADIGVTGVDYAIAETGTCVVSASNEVGRLVSLAPPLYVAVVKKGQVLPSLDELFTMQRKTFLDGNQNSYTSLISGPSRSADIEYTLVTGVHGPGEVHLLLVGED
;
A
#
# COMPACT_ATOMS: atom_id res chain seq x y z
N MET A 1 3.84 -1.60 19.87
CA MET A 1 4.82 -1.18 18.84
C MET A 1 4.97 0.32 19.01
N GLU A 2 6.18 0.85 19.21
CA GLU A 2 6.44 2.25 19.63
C GLU A 2 6.85 3.18 18.47
N ALA A 3 6.67 2.76 17.22
CA ALA A 3 7.11 3.55 16.06
C ALA A 3 6.04 4.55 15.61
N ASP A 4 6.44 5.82 15.44
CA ASP A 4 5.57 6.89 14.96
C ASP A 4 5.35 6.85 13.43
N ILE A 5 6.35 6.34 12.69
CA ILE A 5 6.35 6.34 11.23
C ILE A 5 6.72 4.97 10.69
N GLY A 6 5.92 4.48 9.76
CA GLY A 6 6.22 3.33 8.92
C GLY A 6 6.72 3.78 7.55
N VAL A 7 7.82 3.19 7.07
CA VAL A 7 8.35 3.50 5.74
C VAL A 7 8.59 2.20 4.98
N THR A 8 8.08 2.10 3.76
CA THR A 8 8.37 0.98 2.88
C THR A 8 8.58 1.45 1.44
N GLY A 9 9.22 0.60 0.63
CA GLY A 9 9.01 0.66 -0.81
C GLY A 9 7.64 0.10 -1.19
N VAL A 10 7.37 0.04 -2.49
CA VAL A 10 6.19 -0.63 -3.05
C VAL A 10 6.61 -1.66 -4.09
N ASP A 11 5.75 -2.63 -4.37
CA ASP A 11 5.87 -3.42 -5.60
C ASP A 11 5.44 -2.55 -6.80
N TYR A 12 4.26 -1.93 -6.67
CA TYR A 12 3.62 -1.09 -7.68
C TYR A 12 2.83 0.06 -7.05
N ALA A 13 2.55 1.10 -7.83
CA ALA A 13 1.57 2.13 -7.51
C ALA A 13 0.55 2.25 -8.65
N ILE A 14 -0.73 2.41 -8.33
CA ILE A 14 -1.82 2.49 -9.31
C ILE A 14 -2.23 3.94 -9.49
N ALA A 15 -2.06 4.46 -10.71
CA ALA A 15 -2.33 5.86 -11.03
C ALA A 15 -3.83 6.20 -10.95
N GLU A 16 -4.71 5.32 -11.43
CA GLU A 16 -6.16 5.51 -11.44
C GLU A 16 -6.74 5.78 -10.05
N THR A 17 -6.25 5.07 -9.03
CA THR A 17 -6.84 5.05 -7.69
C THR A 17 -5.94 5.68 -6.62
N GLY A 18 -4.71 6.07 -6.96
CA GLY A 18 -3.72 6.53 -5.98
C GLY A 18 -3.34 5.44 -4.97
N THR A 19 -3.28 4.18 -5.40
CA THR A 19 -3.08 3.02 -4.51
C THR A 19 -1.63 2.55 -4.51
N CYS A 20 -1.05 2.31 -3.34
CA CYS A 20 0.21 1.58 -3.20
C CYS A 20 -0.04 0.08 -3.05
N VAL A 21 0.76 -0.73 -3.73
CA VAL A 21 0.74 -2.19 -3.66
C VAL A 21 1.96 -2.66 -2.90
N VAL A 22 1.75 -3.35 -1.78
CA VAL A 22 2.82 -3.92 -0.96
C VAL A 22 2.49 -5.39 -0.67
N SER A 23 3.33 -6.29 -1.13
CA SER A 23 3.15 -7.73 -0.99
C SER A 23 4.04 -8.31 0.10
N ALA A 24 3.72 -9.53 0.50
CA ALA A 24 4.54 -10.30 1.41
C ALA A 24 5.98 -10.41 0.90
N SER A 25 6.95 -9.98 1.71
CA SER A 25 8.37 -10.22 1.49
C SER A 25 9.04 -10.56 2.81
N ASN A 26 10.24 -11.15 2.75
CA ASN A 26 11.05 -11.40 3.93
C ASN A 26 11.70 -10.11 4.48
N GLU A 27 11.69 -9.04 3.70
CA GLU A 27 12.35 -7.76 4.02
C GLU A 27 11.38 -6.77 4.67
N VAL A 28 10.09 -6.80 4.28
CA VAL A 28 9.07 -5.85 4.73
C VAL A 28 7.86 -6.60 5.30
N GLY A 29 7.66 -6.48 6.61
CA GLY A 29 6.48 -7.01 7.28
C GLY A 29 5.27 -6.09 7.13
N ARG A 30 4.06 -6.68 7.07
CA ARG A 30 2.79 -5.95 6.92
C ARG A 30 2.57 -4.88 7.99
N LEU A 31 3.10 -5.10 9.21
CA LEU A 31 2.94 -4.16 10.32
C LEU A 31 3.57 -2.79 10.02
N VAL A 32 4.60 -2.71 9.17
CA VAL A 32 5.27 -1.44 8.87
C VAL A 32 4.30 -0.47 8.19
N SER A 33 3.44 -0.93 7.28
CA SER A 33 2.47 -0.08 6.59
C SER A 33 1.12 0.04 7.30
N LEU A 34 0.91 -0.68 8.40
CA LEU A 34 -0.40 -0.76 9.08
C LEU A 34 -0.41 -0.20 10.49
N ALA A 35 0.64 -0.46 11.28
CA ALA A 35 0.61 -0.18 12.73
C ALA A 35 1.02 1.25 13.10
N PRO A 36 2.03 1.87 12.47
CA PRO A 36 2.37 3.26 12.76
C PRO A 36 1.25 4.22 12.37
N PRO A 37 1.03 5.31 13.14
CA PRO A 37 -0.01 6.28 12.85
C PRO A 37 0.20 7.03 11.52
N LEU A 38 1.46 7.17 11.09
CA LEU A 38 1.84 7.74 9.80
C LEU A 38 2.56 6.69 8.95
N TYR A 39 2.17 6.55 7.69
CA TYR A 39 2.83 5.67 6.72
C TYR A 39 3.33 6.44 5.50
N VAL A 40 4.57 6.15 5.08
CA VAL A 40 5.20 6.69 3.87
C VAL A 40 5.56 5.55 2.93
N ALA A 41 5.01 5.61 1.71
CA ALA A 41 5.35 4.71 0.61
C ALA A 41 6.31 5.42 -0.36
N VAL A 42 7.48 4.83 -0.61
CA VAL A 42 8.44 5.33 -1.61
C VAL A 42 8.22 4.58 -2.92
N VAL A 43 7.96 5.33 -3.99
CA VAL A 43 7.57 4.80 -5.30
C VAL A 43 8.54 5.28 -6.37
N LYS A 44 9.17 4.37 -7.10
CA LYS A 44 9.98 4.74 -8.28
C LYS A 44 9.07 4.92 -9.50
N LYS A 45 9.43 5.84 -10.40
CA LYS A 45 8.69 6.11 -11.64
C LYS A 45 8.32 4.85 -12.45
N GLY A 46 9.23 3.87 -12.54
CA GLY A 46 8.99 2.62 -13.27
C GLY A 46 8.03 1.64 -12.62
N GLN A 47 7.53 1.93 -11.41
CA GLN A 47 6.62 1.06 -10.65
C GLN A 47 5.16 1.52 -10.76
N VAL A 48 4.89 2.58 -11.53
CA VAL A 48 3.53 3.11 -11.68
C VAL A 48 2.81 2.37 -12.79
N LEU A 49 1.71 1.71 -12.44
CA LEU A 49 0.76 1.10 -13.37
C LEU A 49 -0.43 2.06 -13.58
N PRO A 50 -1.03 2.11 -14.77
CA PRO A 50 -2.21 2.92 -15.04
C PRO A 50 -3.43 2.48 -14.21
N SER A 51 -3.71 1.17 -14.08
CA SER A 51 -4.96 0.66 -13.47
C SER A 51 -4.78 -0.63 -12.67
N LEU A 52 -5.81 -0.98 -11.88
CA LEU A 52 -5.87 -2.25 -11.14
C LEU A 52 -5.94 -3.48 -12.06
N ASP A 53 -6.47 -3.34 -13.27
CA ASP A 53 -6.58 -4.43 -14.24
C ASP A 53 -5.21 -4.97 -14.64
N GLU A 54 -4.23 -4.09 -14.83
CA GLU A 54 -2.86 -4.49 -15.12
C GLU A 54 -2.23 -5.24 -13.95
N LEU A 55 -2.43 -4.73 -12.73
CA LEU A 55 -1.98 -5.40 -11.51
C LEU A 55 -2.54 -6.82 -11.42
N PHE A 56 -3.87 -6.98 -11.55
CA PHE A 56 -4.50 -8.29 -11.41
C PHE A 56 -4.18 -9.23 -12.56
N THR A 57 -3.93 -8.72 -13.75
CA THR A 57 -3.43 -9.53 -14.87
C THR A 57 -2.05 -10.12 -14.54
N MET A 58 -1.14 -9.32 -14.00
CA MET A 58 0.18 -9.79 -13.54
C MET A 58 0.06 -10.77 -12.38
N GLN A 59 -0.74 -10.47 -11.36
CA GLN A 59 -0.94 -11.36 -10.22
C GLN A 59 -1.56 -12.71 -10.62
N ARG A 60 -2.49 -12.71 -11.57
CA ARG A 60 -3.07 -13.95 -12.12
C ARG A 60 -1.99 -14.83 -12.75
N LYS A 61 -1.09 -14.24 -13.52
CA LYS A 61 0.05 -14.97 -14.10
C LYS A 61 0.93 -15.55 -12.98
N THR A 62 1.33 -14.73 -12.02
CA THR A 62 2.14 -15.17 -10.86
C THR A 62 1.49 -16.32 -10.09
N PHE A 63 0.17 -16.29 -9.91
CA PHE A 63 -0.59 -17.37 -9.28
C PHE A 63 -0.57 -18.66 -10.09
N LEU A 64 -0.79 -18.58 -11.41
CA LEU A 64 -0.75 -19.75 -12.30
C LEU A 64 0.64 -20.38 -12.37
N ASP A 65 1.68 -19.58 -12.20
CA ASP A 65 3.08 -20.03 -12.12
C ASP A 65 3.44 -20.60 -10.73
N GLY A 66 2.51 -20.59 -9.77
CA GLY A 66 2.71 -21.12 -8.40
C GLY A 66 3.60 -20.24 -7.51
N ASN A 67 3.81 -18.97 -7.89
CA ASN A 67 4.71 -18.03 -7.23
C ASN A 67 3.96 -16.92 -6.47
N GLN A 68 2.74 -17.16 -6.02
CA GLN A 68 1.91 -16.17 -5.35
C GLN A 68 2.45 -15.77 -3.97
N ASN A 69 2.29 -14.49 -3.64
CA ASN A 69 2.57 -13.96 -2.31
C ASN A 69 1.50 -14.42 -1.31
N SER A 70 1.87 -14.59 -0.05
CA SER A 70 0.92 -14.94 1.02
C SER A 70 -0.09 -13.84 1.32
N TYR A 71 0.24 -12.60 0.95
CA TYR A 71 -0.68 -11.46 0.94
C TYR A 71 -0.21 -10.34 0.01
N THR A 72 -1.17 -9.48 -0.34
CA THR A 72 -0.94 -8.18 -0.96
C THR A 72 -1.85 -7.15 -0.30
N SER A 73 -1.26 -6.06 0.16
CA SER A 73 -1.93 -4.89 0.71
C SER A 73 -2.12 -3.85 -0.38
N LEU A 74 -3.37 -3.42 -0.58
CA LEU A 74 -3.73 -2.29 -1.43
C LEU A 74 -4.06 -1.11 -0.53
N ILE A 75 -3.20 -0.09 -0.53
CA ILE A 75 -3.27 1.05 0.38
C ILE A 75 -3.66 2.29 -0.44
N SER A 76 -4.92 2.72 -0.33
CA SER A 76 -5.51 3.82 -1.13
C SER A 76 -5.70 5.09 -0.30
N GLY A 77 -4.73 5.40 0.57
CA GLY A 77 -4.76 6.54 1.49
C GLY A 77 -5.07 6.14 2.94
N PRO A 78 -5.35 7.13 3.81
CA PRO A 78 -5.56 6.92 5.24
C PRO A 78 -6.72 5.98 5.56
N SER A 79 -6.60 5.28 6.69
CA SER A 79 -7.68 4.47 7.24
C SER A 79 -8.87 5.38 7.60
N ARG A 80 -10.07 5.05 7.12
CA ARG A 80 -11.31 5.80 7.38
C ARG A 80 -12.45 4.81 7.64
N SER A 81 -13.17 5.00 8.74
CA SER A 81 -14.40 4.30 9.06
C SER A 81 -15.55 5.30 9.01
N ALA A 82 -16.52 5.06 8.12
CA ALA A 82 -17.62 5.97 7.84
C ALA A 82 -18.86 5.74 8.71
N ASP A 83 -18.81 4.79 9.65
CA ASP A 83 -19.97 4.32 10.41
C ASP A 83 -19.67 4.19 11.91
N ILE A 84 -19.07 5.22 12.50
CA ILE A 84 -19.11 5.42 13.95
C ILE A 84 -20.01 6.63 14.18
N GLU A 85 -21.26 6.38 14.55
CA GLU A 85 -22.21 7.41 14.95
C GLU A 85 -22.41 8.51 13.87
N TYR A 86 -22.45 8.13 12.59
CA TYR A 86 -22.54 9.04 11.43
C TYR A 86 -21.38 10.04 11.28
N THR A 87 -20.29 9.84 12.03
CA THR A 87 -19.10 10.69 11.95
C THR A 87 -17.99 9.93 11.25
N LEU A 88 -17.30 10.61 10.33
CA LEU A 88 -16.12 10.05 9.70
C LEU A 88 -14.96 10.05 10.71
N VAL A 89 -14.49 8.85 11.07
CA VAL A 89 -13.33 8.68 11.97
C VAL A 89 -12.16 8.16 11.15
N THR A 90 -11.02 8.85 11.25
CA THR A 90 -9.77 8.50 10.55
C THR A 90 -8.80 7.78 11.50
N GLY A 91 -8.04 6.82 10.99
CA GLY A 91 -6.94 6.18 11.73
C GLY A 91 -7.36 5.07 12.70
N VAL A 92 -8.55 4.46 12.54
CA VAL A 92 -9.07 3.44 13.47
C VAL A 92 -8.45 2.05 13.23
N HIS A 93 -8.31 1.65 11.95
CA HIS A 93 -7.87 0.30 11.57
C HIS A 93 -6.51 0.27 10.86
N GLY A 94 -5.82 1.41 10.82
CA GLY A 94 -4.55 1.60 10.14
C GLY A 94 -4.08 3.05 10.27
N PRO A 95 -3.08 3.47 9.48
CA PRO A 95 -2.51 4.82 9.60
C PRO A 95 -3.57 5.90 9.41
N GLY A 96 -3.54 6.91 10.27
CA GLY A 96 -4.36 8.12 10.15
C GLY A 96 -3.81 9.09 9.10
N GLU A 97 -2.54 8.93 8.73
CA GLU A 97 -1.86 9.74 7.73
C GLU A 97 -1.05 8.84 6.78
N VAL A 98 -1.16 9.10 5.47
CA VAL A 98 -0.48 8.31 4.43
C VAL A 98 0.09 9.25 3.38
N HIS A 99 1.39 9.09 3.10
CA HIS A 99 2.12 9.83 2.07
C HIS A 99 2.68 8.89 1.01
N LEU A 100 2.63 9.32 -0.24
CA LEU A 100 3.24 8.62 -1.37
C LEU A 100 4.29 9.54 -1.99
N LEU A 101 5.54 9.11 -1.96
CA LEU A 101 6.68 9.85 -2.48
C LEU A 101 7.12 9.23 -3.81
N LEU A 102 6.78 9.90 -4.92
CA LEU A 102 7.29 9.53 -6.23
C LEU A 102 8.73 10.04 -6.38
N VAL A 103 9.67 9.12 -6.55
CA VAL A 103 11.09 9.44 -6.79
C VAL A 103 11.43 9.22 -8.27
N GLY A 104 12.04 10.24 -8.86
CA GLY A 104 12.61 10.21 -10.21
C GLY A 104 14.13 10.27 -10.17
N GLU A 105 14.76 9.89 -11.27
CA GLU A 105 16.16 10.21 -11.56
C GLU A 105 16.16 11.39 -12.55
N ASP A 106 17.08 12.33 -12.39
CA ASP A 106 17.30 13.45 -13.31
C ASP A 106 17.93 12.97 -14.64
#